data_AF-A0A530ZNV9-F1
#
_entry.id   AF-A0A530ZNV9-F1
#
_cell.length_a   1.000
_cell.length_b   1.000
_cell.length_c   1.000
_cell.angle_alpha   90.00
_cell.angle_beta   90.00
_cell.angle_gamma   90.00
#
_symmetry.space_group_name_H-M   'P 1'
#
loop_
_entity.id
_entity.type
_entity.pdbx_description
1 polymer ?
#
loop_
_entity_poly.entity_id
_entity_poly.type
_entity_poly.pdbx_seq_one_letter_code
_entity_poly.pdbx_strand_id
1 'polypeptide(L)'
;ALPATAYAERRCGWYSSPTPGNLVLTDRDGDWWIQMQGRPDPKGIGNVPAFDDRQFVETNVPGSGYGYGCACMTVVTNARQQRITRVISGEILP
;
A
#
# COMPACT_ATOMS: atom_id res chain seq x y z
N ALA A 1 -14.66 -3.53 24.75
CA ALA A 1 -14.41 -3.64 23.29
C ALA A 1 -13.51 -4.84 23.05
N LEU A 2 -13.96 -5.83 22.28
CA LEU A 2 -13.15 -7.00 21.96
C LEU A 2 -11.95 -6.55 21.09
N PRO A 3 -10.74 -7.07 21.33
CA PRO A 3 -9.62 -6.79 20.43
C PRO A 3 -9.99 -7.35 19.05
N ALA A 4 -9.93 -6.50 18.02
CA ALA A 4 -10.04 -6.98 16.65
C ALA A 4 -8.81 -7.88 16.40
N THR A 5 -9.01 -9.19 16.41
CA THR A 5 -8.01 -10.14 15.94
C THR A 5 -7.71 -9.73 14.50
N ALA A 6 -6.50 -9.24 14.25
CA ALA A 6 -6.12 -8.72 12.96
C ALA A 6 -5.90 -9.91 12.01
N TYR A 7 -6.96 -10.32 11.33
CA TYR A 7 -6.92 -11.38 10.32
C TYR A 7 -6.34 -10.85 9.02
N ALA A 8 -5.77 -11.76 8.23
CA ALA A 8 -5.37 -11.44 6.87
C ALA A 8 -6.62 -11.18 6.02
N GLU A 9 -6.64 -10.07 5.29
CA GLU A 9 -7.70 -9.68 4.38
C GLU A 9 -7.13 -9.28 3.03
N ARG A 10 -7.92 -9.45 1.97
CA ARG A 10 -7.56 -9.07 0.61
C ARG A 10 -8.11 -7.68 0.32
N ARG A 11 -7.22 -6.70 0.11
CA ARG A 11 -7.58 -5.32 -0.25
C ARG A 11 -7.09 -5.00 -1.67
N CYS A 12 -7.89 -4.28 -2.43
CA CYS A 12 -7.60 -3.91 -3.81
C CYS A 12 -8.05 -2.49 -4.08
N GLY A 13 -7.23 -1.74 -4.81
CA GLY A 13 -7.56 -0.36 -5.15
C GLY A 13 -6.35 0.37 -5.70
N TRP A 14 -6.37 1.69 -5.53
CA TRP A 14 -5.30 2.57 -5.98
C TRP A 14 -4.10 2.43 -5.08
N TYR A 15 -2.99 1.97 -5.65
CA TYR A 15 -1.71 1.89 -4.99
C TYR A 15 -0.84 3.04 -5.46
N SER A 16 -0.30 3.81 -4.53
CA SER A 16 0.39 5.07 -4.85
C SER A 16 1.67 5.26 -4.03
N SER A 17 2.64 5.90 -4.69
CA SER A 17 3.88 6.42 -4.11
C SER A 17 3.88 7.94 -4.27
N PRO A 18 3.17 8.70 -3.39
CA PRO A 18 3.02 10.14 -3.57
C PRO A 18 4.32 10.92 -3.36
N THR A 19 5.25 10.38 -2.59
CA THR A 19 6.60 10.90 -2.33
C THR A 19 7.55 9.73 -2.00
N PRO A 20 8.89 9.87 -2.05
CA PRO A 20 9.80 8.76 -1.78
C PRO A 20 9.52 8.13 -0.41
N GLY A 21 9.55 6.80 -0.29
CA GLY A 21 9.36 6.12 0.99
C GLY A 21 7.97 6.29 1.62
N ASN A 22 6.97 6.75 0.86
CA ASN A 22 5.58 6.76 1.26
C ASN A 22 4.79 5.86 0.31
N LEU A 23 4.01 4.93 0.85
CA LEU A 23 3.20 4.00 0.09
C LEU A 23 1.79 3.92 0.70
N VAL A 24 0.77 4.10 -0.13
CA VAL A 24 -0.64 4.06 0.26
C VAL A 24 -1.43 3.15 -0.68
N LEU A 25 -2.32 2.33 -0.11
CA LEU A 25 -3.37 1.62 -0.84
C LEU A 25 -4.73 2.24 -0.48
N THR A 26 -5.42 2.80 -1.44
CA THR A 26 -6.76 3.37 -1.28
C THR A 26 -7.79 2.43 -1.88
N ASP A 27 -8.70 1.92 -1.06
CA ASP A 27 -9.83 1.09 -1.48
C ASP A 27 -11.17 1.72 -1.07
N ARG A 28 -12.28 0.98 -1.24
CA ARG A 28 -13.63 1.47 -0.89
C ARG A 28 -13.83 1.82 0.59
N ASP A 29 -12.98 1.28 1.47
CA ASP A 29 -13.06 1.51 2.92
C ASP A 29 -12.16 2.68 3.37
N GLY A 30 -11.28 3.16 2.48
CA GLY A 30 -10.46 4.35 2.68
C GLY A 30 -8.98 4.13 2.35
N ASP A 31 -8.14 5.00 2.91
CA ASP A 31 -6.70 4.97 2.71
C ASP A 31 -6.01 4.07 3.73
N TRP A 32 -5.11 3.22 3.25
CA TRP A 32 -4.33 2.32 4.06
C TRP A 32 -2.85 2.63 3.88
N TRP A 33 -2.26 3.26 4.89
CA TRP A 33 -0.83 3.57 4.90
C TRP A 33 0.00 2.30 5.06
N ILE A 34 0.83 2.01 4.06
CA ILE A 34 1.76 0.89 4.03
C ILE A 34 3.11 1.35 4.55
N GLN A 35 3.70 2.36 3.91
CA GLN A 35 4.99 2.92 4.29
C GLN A 35 4.85 4.42 4.51
N MET A 36 5.52 4.93 5.55
CA MET A 36 5.57 6.36 5.83
C MET A 36 6.95 6.73 6.36
N GLN A 37 7.57 7.76 5.77
CA GLN A 37 8.86 8.26 6.23
C GLN A 37 8.84 8.56 7.74
N GLY A 38 9.91 8.17 8.44
CA GLY A 38 10.04 8.36 9.88
C GLY A 38 9.16 7.44 10.74
N ARG A 39 8.50 6.44 10.15
CA ARG A 39 7.75 5.41 10.87
C ARG A 39 8.34 4.02 10.60
N PRO A 40 8.17 3.05 11.52
CA PRO A 40 8.52 1.67 11.25
C PRO A 40 7.69 1.09 10.10
N ASP A 41 8.38 0.34 9.23
CA ASP A 41 7.76 -0.40 8.14
C ASP A 41 6.90 -1.57 8.67
N PRO A 42 5.86 -1.97 7.92
CA PRO A 42 5.11 -3.18 8.21
C PRO A 42 5.98 -4.41 8.02
N LYS A 43 5.61 -5.50 8.70
CA LYS A 43 6.24 -6.80 8.46
C LYS A 43 5.98 -7.21 7.01
N GLY A 44 7.00 -7.74 6.33
CA GLY A 44 6.86 -8.18 4.94
C GLY A 44 6.78 -7.04 3.93
N ILE A 45 7.34 -5.86 4.22
CA ILE A 45 7.42 -4.74 3.27
C ILE A 45 7.99 -5.15 1.89
N GLY A 46 8.92 -6.11 1.84
CA GLY A 46 9.45 -6.66 0.59
C GLY A 46 8.45 -7.46 -0.26
N ASN A 47 7.26 -7.76 0.27
CA ASN A 47 6.17 -8.41 -0.46
C ASN A 47 5.21 -7.42 -1.11
N VAL A 48 5.43 -6.11 -0.92
CA VAL A 48 4.67 -5.09 -1.64
C VAL A 48 5.04 -5.17 -3.12
N PRO A 49 4.07 -5.15 -4.03
CA PRO A 49 4.36 -5.24 -5.46
C PRO A 49 5.12 -3.99 -5.93
N ALA A 50 6.14 -4.19 -6.74
CA ALA A 50 6.81 -3.11 -7.45
C ALA A 50 5.86 -2.54 -8.51
N PHE A 51 5.87 -1.22 -8.70
CA PHE A 51 5.12 -0.59 -9.79
C PHE A 51 5.62 -1.09 -11.14
N ASP A 52 4.70 -1.33 -12.09
CA ASP A 52 5.05 -1.54 -13.50
C ASP A 52 5.16 -0.18 -14.18
N ASP A 53 6.32 0.14 -14.74
CA ASP A 53 6.61 1.38 -15.46
C ASP A 53 5.61 1.67 -16.59
N ARG A 54 4.90 0.65 -17.11
CA ARG A 54 3.86 0.80 -18.14
C ARG A 54 2.51 1.26 -17.61
N GLN A 55 2.23 1.02 -16.34
CA GLN A 55 0.93 1.26 -15.69
C GLN A 55 1.01 2.36 -14.64
N PHE A 56 2.23 2.81 -14.36
CA PHE A 56 2.52 3.88 -13.42
C PHE A 56 2.29 5.25 -14.07
N VAL A 57 1.31 6.00 -13.55
CA VAL A 57 1.10 7.38 -13.98
C VAL A 57 2.02 8.29 -13.17
N GLU A 58 3.09 8.77 -13.79
CA GLU A 58 4.01 9.67 -13.11
C GLU A 58 3.35 11.02 -12.81
N THR A 59 3.47 11.48 -11.56
CA THR A 59 3.00 12.81 -11.16
C THR A 59 4.19 13.75 -10.94
N ASN A 60 4.16 14.91 -11.58
CA ASN A 60 5.05 16.07 -11.40
C ASN A 60 6.46 16.04 -12.03
N VAL A 61 7.24 14.95 -11.96
CA VAL A 61 8.63 14.93 -12.50
C VAL A 61 8.90 13.61 -13.24
N PRO A 62 9.20 13.63 -14.55
CA PRO A 62 9.54 12.42 -15.29
C PRO A 62 10.76 11.68 -14.71
N GLY A 63 10.66 10.35 -14.52
CA GLY A 63 11.73 9.49 -14.03
C GLY A 63 11.97 9.54 -12.51
N SER A 64 11.00 10.04 -11.75
CA SER A 64 11.12 10.23 -10.30
C SER A 64 10.56 9.09 -9.46
N GLY A 65 9.80 8.17 -10.07
CA GLY A 65 9.15 7.08 -9.34
C GLY A 65 7.99 7.54 -8.44
N TYR A 66 7.36 8.68 -8.74
CA TYR A 66 6.11 9.15 -8.11
C TYR A 66 4.91 8.91 -8.98
N GLY A 67 3.87 8.31 -8.44
CA GLY A 67 2.74 7.93 -9.26
C GLY A 67 1.84 6.90 -8.61
N TYR A 68 0.91 6.41 -9.40
CA TYR A 68 -0.11 5.49 -8.93
C TYR A 68 -0.46 4.46 -10.01
N GLY A 69 -0.97 3.32 -9.56
CA GLY A 69 -1.53 2.26 -10.39
C GLY A 69 -2.56 1.49 -9.57
N CYS A 70 -3.08 0.41 -10.11
CA CYS A 70 -3.95 -0.49 -9.37
C CYS A 70 -3.11 -1.62 -8.74
N ALA A 71 -3.41 -1.97 -7.50
CA ALA A 71 -2.81 -3.14 -6.88
C ALA A 71 -3.78 -3.82 -5.93
N CYS A 72 -3.39 -5.02 -5.57
CA CYS A 72 -4.25 -5.95 -4.88
C CYS A 72 -3.31 -6.71 -3.91
N MET A 73 -3.52 -6.59 -2.60
CA MET A 73 -2.65 -7.16 -1.57
C MET A 73 -3.42 -7.98 -0.53
N THR A 74 -2.79 -9.04 -0.01
CA THR A 74 -3.25 -9.75 1.18
C THR A 74 -2.48 -9.22 2.39
N VAL A 75 -3.20 -8.59 3.33
CA VAL A 75 -2.60 -7.76 4.39
C VAL A 75 -3.27 -7.97 5.74
N VAL A 76 -2.57 -7.56 6.80
CA VAL A 76 -3.15 -7.40 8.14
C VAL A 76 -3.18 -5.91 8.47
N THR A 77 -4.36 -5.39 8.82
CA THR A 77 -4.58 -3.96 9.05
C THR A 77 -4.81 -3.61 10.52
N ASN A 78 -4.53 -2.36 10.85
CA ASN A 78 -5.02 -1.69 12.04
C ASN A 78 -5.97 -0.57 11.59
N ALA A 79 -7.27 -0.87 11.54
CA ALA A 79 -8.31 0.07 11.10
C ALA A 79 -8.38 1.35 11.94
N ARG A 80 -8.06 1.30 13.24
CA ARG A 80 -8.05 2.51 14.10
C ARG A 80 -6.96 3.50 13.70
N GLN A 81 -5.90 3.01 13.08
CA GLN A 81 -4.77 3.82 12.62
C GLN A 81 -4.75 3.98 11.10
N GLN A 82 -5.66 3.31 10.37
CA GLN A 82 -5.64 3.25 8.90
C GLN A 82 -4.28 2.80 8.36
N ARG A 83 -3.71 1.76 8.99
CA ARG A 83 -2.38 1.24 8.65
C ARG A 83 -2.41 -0.22 8.26
N ILE A 84 -1.60 -0.57 7.27
CA ILE A 84 -1.18 -1.95 7.05
C ILE A 84 -0.02 -2.24 8.00
N THR A 85 -0.11 -3.34 8.75
CA THR A 85 0.88 -3.74 9.76
C THR A 85 1.69 -4.97 9.32
N ARG A 86 1.16 -5.73 8.36
CA ARG A 86 1.86 -6.82 7.68
C ARG A 86 1.36 -6.98 6.25
N VAL A 87 2.28 -7.18 5.32
CA VAL A 87 2.00 -7.54 3.92
C VAL A 87 2.41 -9.00 3.71
N ILE A 88 1.46 -9.81 3.28
CA ILE A 88 1.66 -11.25 3.06
C ILE A 88 2.04 -11.50 1.60
N SER A 89 1.30 -10.88 0.67
CA SER A 89 1.56 -10.92 -0.77
C SER A 89 0.86 -9.74 -1.45
N GLY A 90 1.31 -9.39 -2.65
CA GLY A 90 0.61 -8.43 -3.48
C GLY A 90 1.02 -8.52 -4.94
N GLU A 91 0.16 -7.97 -5.79
CA GLU A 91 0.31 -7.94 -7.24
C GLU A 91 -0.17 -6.59 -7.79
N ILE A 92 0.51 -6.07 -8.82
CA ILE A 92 0.02 -4.97 -9.63
C ILE A 92 -1.08 -5.50 -10.54
N LEU A 93 -2.12 -4.69 -10.73
CA LEU A 93 -3.19 -4.96 -11.68
C LEU A 93 -3.09 -4.05 -12.91
N PRO A 94 -3.53 -4.54 -14.08
CA PRO A 94 -3.64 -3.74 -15.29
C PRO A 94 -4.56 -2.53 -15.20
#